data_AF-A0A965X9P0-F1
#
_entry.id   AF-A0A965X9P0-F1
#
_cell.length_a   1.000
_cell.length_b   1.000
_cell.length_c   1.000
_cell.angle_alpha   90.00
_cell.angle_beta   90.00
_cell.angle_gamma   90.00
#
_symmetry.space_group_name_H-M   'P 1'
#
loop_
_entity.id
_entity.type
_entity.pdbx_description
1 polymer ?
#
loop_
_entity_poly.entity_id
_entity_poly.type
_entity_poly.pdbx_seq_one_letter_code
_entity_poly.pdbx_strand_id
1 'polypeptide(L)'
;MPKGFRKDILINGEPAIELDYSAHHIRIPYHLEGIDYRDDPYLALTDDPEERKIFKKLLLVALNATTEKKAIEAFRSECIETAWKTELSLADESIRGLLARARDQHKRIAGFIHSGKGRMLQNLDSRITEAILMRMTDMAIPCLPVHDSYIVPRQHEDRLRDVMVGEYKAVLGFEPVIK
;
A
#
# COMPACT_ATOMS: atom_id res chain seq x y z
N MET A 1 3.30 11.10 -11.15
CA MET A 1 2.52 12.35 -10.97
C MET A 1 2.39 12.71 -9.49
N PRO A 2 2.81 13.92 -9.06
CA PRO A 2 2.76 14.33 -7.66
C PRO A 2 1.33 14.44 -7.12
N LYS A 3 1.12 14.05 -5.85
CA LYS A 3 -0.21 13.99 -5.22
C LYS A 3 -1.00 15.31 -5.30
N GLY A 4 -0.31 16.44 -5.14
CA GLY A 4 -0.93 17.77 -5.14
C GLY A 4 -1.60 18.16 -6.45
N PHE A 5 -1.14 17.63 -7.59
CA PHE A 5 -1.70 17.92 -8.91
C PHE A 5 -2.85 16.99 -9.31
N ARG A 6 -3.04 15.88 -8.59
CA ARG A 6 -4.04 14.85 -8.96
C ARG A 6 -5.47 15.37 -8.83
N LYS A 7 -5.71 16.23 -7.84
CA LYS A 7 -7.01 16.86 -7.58
C LYS A 7 -7.47 17.82 -8.68
N ASP A 8 -6.53 18.31 -9.48
CA ASP A 8 -6.78 19.29 -10.54
C ASP A 8 -6.97 18.61 -11.91
N ILE A 9 -6.95 17.27 -11.95
CA ILE A 9 -7.15 16.50 -13.18
C ILE A 9 -8.59 16.60 -13.60
N LEU A 10 -8.74 16.99 -14.87
CA LEU A 10 -9.99 16.89 -15.60
C LEU A 10 -9.86 15.76 -16.61
N ILE A 11 -10.89 14.92 -16.70
CA ILE A 11 -10.98 13.89 -17.72
C ILE A 11 -12.12 14.30 -18.65
N ASN A 12 -11.78 14.62 -19.90
CA ASN A 12 -12.71 15.18 -20.89
C ASN A 12 -13.42 16.46 -20.42
N GLY A 13 -12.73 17.29 -19.62
CA GLY A 13 -13.29 18.53 -19.07
C GLY A 13 -14.08 18.36 -17.77
N GLU A 14 -14.33 17.12 -17.35
CA GLU A 14 -15.08 16.82 -16.12
C GLU A 14 -14.15 16.61 -14.91
N PRO A 15 -14.57 16.99 -13.69
CA PRO A 15 -13.81 16.71 -12.47
C PRO A 15 -13.56 15.21 -12.29
N ALA A 16 -12.33 14.87 -11.92
CA ALA A 16 -11.97 13.50 -11.59
C ALA A 16 -11.98 13.24 -10.07
N ILE A 17 -12.09 11.97 -9.71
CA ILE A 17 -11.91 11.46 -8.34
C ILE A 17 -10.84 10.38 -8.34
N GLU A 18 -10.08 10.29 -7.25
CA GLU A 18 -9.08 9.25 -7.01
C GLU A 18 -9.59 8.32 -5.91
N LEU A 19 -9.69 7.02 -6.20
CA LEU A 19 -9.93 5.98 -5.19
C LEU A 19 -8.63 5.20 -4.96
N ASP A 20 -8.29 4.94 -3.70
CA ASP A 20 -7.04 4.29 -3.30
C ASP A 20 -7.30 3.10 -2.38
N TYR A 21 -6.53 2.03 -2.54
CA TYR A 21 -6.54 0.95 -1.57
C TYR A 21 -5.88 1.38 -0.25
N SER A 22 -6.60 1.23 0.86
CA SER A 22 -6.04 1.54 2.17
C SER A 22 -5.07 0.46 2.61
N ALA A 23 -3.79 0.80 2.79
CA ALA A 23 -2.73 -0.11 3.29
C ALA A 23 -2.60 -1.43 2.48
N HIS A 24 -2.80 -1.33 1.17
CA HIS A 24 -2.89 -2.46 0.24
C HIS A 24 -1.78 -3.50 0.41
N HIS A 25 -0.52 -3.04 0.43
CA HIS A 25 0.66 -3.90 0.47
C HIS A 25 0.77 -4.73 1.76
N ILE A 26 0.20 -4.27 2.87
CA ILE A 26 0.20 -5.01 4.14
C ILE A 26 -1.05 -5.90 4.24
N ARG A 27 -2.18 -5.46 3.71
CA ARG A 27 -3.42 -6.24 3.75
C ARG A 27 -3.37 -7.48 2.85
N ILE A 28 -2.73 -7.41 1.68
CA ILE A 28 -2.59 -8.58 0.79
C ILE A 28 -1.99 -9.79 1.54
N PRO A 29 -0.83 -9.68 2.22
CA PRO A 29 -0.29 -10.77 3.03
C PRO A 29 -1.29 -11.38 4.04
N TYR A 30 -2.10 -10.55 4.72
CA TYR A 30 -3.11 -11.07 5.65
C TYR A 30 -4.18 -11.89 4.94
N HIS A 31 -4.67 -11.42 3.80
CA HIS A 31 -5.65 -12.14 3.00
C HIS A 31 -5.09 -13.43 2.40
N LEU A 32 -3.81 -13.45 2.01
CA LEU A 32 -3.13 -14.67 1.59
C LEU A 32 -2.98 -15.70 2.73
N GLU A 33 -2.93 -15.25 3.98
CA GLU A 33 -2.98 -16.10 5.18
C GLU A 33 -4.42 -16.43 5.62
N GLY A 34 -5.45 -16.03 4.86
CA GLY A 34 -6.85 -16.31 5.16
C GLY A 34 -7.45 -15.46 6.28
N ILE A 35 -6.84 -14.32 6.60
CA ILE A 35 -7.26 -13.44 7.71
C ILE A 35 -7.88 -12.17 7.14
N ASP A 36 -9.16 -11.93 7.40
CA ASP A 36 -9.83 -10.66 7.04
C ASP A 36 -9.35 -9.50 7.94
N TYR A 37 -8.24 -8.87 7.56
CA TYR A 37 -7.62 -7.78 8.32
C TYR A 37 -8.19 -6.42 7.92
N ARG A 38 -9.03 -5.84 8.79
CA ARG A 38 -9.74 -4.57 8.50
C ARG A 38 -9.15 -3.33 9.17
N ASP A 39 -8.32 -3.48 10.19
CA ASP A 39 -7.72 -2.37 10.91
C ASP A 39 -6.66 -1.63 10.07
N ASP A 40 -6.23 -0.47 10.57
CA ASP A 40 -5.05 0.22 10.04
C ASP A 40 -3.78 -0.47 10.60
N PRO A 41 -2.95 -1.10 9.75
CA PRO A 41 -1.78 -1.84 10.23
C PRO A 41 -0.72 -0.94 10.86
N TYR A 42 -0.74 0.36 10.56
CA TYR A 42 0.24 1.31 11.08
C TYR A 42 -0.20 1.89 12.42
N LEU A 43 -1.51 2.13 12.61
CA LEU A 43 -2.06 2.56 13.91
C LEU A 43 -1.98 1.46 14.97
N ALA A 44 -1.97 0.20 14.54
CA ALA A 44 -1.76 -0.93 15.46
C ALA A 44 -0.39 -0.91 16.17
N LEU A 45 0.56 -0.08 15.72
CA LEU A 45 1.90 0.06 16.29
C LEU A 45 2.08 1.32 17.13
N THR A 46 1.25 2.35 16.91
CA THR A 46 1.35 3.66 17.54
C THR A 46 0.14 4.54 17.24
N ASP A 47 -0.22 5.39 18.20
CA ASP A 47 -1.21 6.46 18.04
C ASP A 47 -0.58 7.78 17.57
N ASP A 48 0.75 7.91 17.58
CA ASP A 48 1.45 9.12 17.13
C ASP A 48 1.46 9.20 15.58
N PRO A 49 0.89 10.27 14.97
CA PRO A 49 0.90 10.45 13.53
C PRO A 49 2.29 10.46 12.88
N GLU A 50 3.33 10.94 13.57
CA GLU A 50 4.69 10.94 13.01
C GLU A 50 5.32 9.54 13.10
N GLU A 51 5.23 8.87 14.24
CA GLU A 51 5.66 7.47 14.37
C GLU A 51 4.87 6.54 13.43
N ARG A 52 3.59 6.80 13.16
CA ARG A 52 2.80 6.04 12.19
C ARG A 52 3.41 6.12 10.79
N LYS A 53 3.90 7.30 10.37
CA LYS A 53 4.57 7.46 9.08
C LYS A 53 5.88 6.68 9.02
N ILE A 54 6.62 6.62 10.14
CA ILE A 54 7.84 5.82 10.30
C ILE A 54 7.51 4.34 10.10
N PHE A 55 6.53 3.80 10.83
CA PHE A 55 6.13 2.40 10.70
C PHE A 55 5.60 2.06 9.32
N LYS A 56 4.86 2.98 8.68
CA LYS A 56 4.41 2.80 7.30
C LYS A 56 5.58 2.57 6.35
N LYS A 57 6.58 3.46 6.37
CA LYS A 57 7.78 3.31 5.54
C LYS A 57 8.54 2.04 5.89
N LEU A 58 8.78 1.80 7.17
CA LEU A 58 9.52 0.65 7.67
C LEU A 58 8.91 -0.67 7.22
N LEU A 59 7.60 -0.85 7.34
CA LEU A 59 6.89 -2.06 6.93
C LEU A 59 6.95 -2.27 5.41
N LEU A 60 6.76 -1.20 4.62
CA LEU A 60 6.86 -1.29 3.16
C LEU A 60 8.27 -1.69 2.70
N VAL A 61 9.30 -1.15 3.35
CA VAL A 61 10.69 -1.53 3.10
C VAL A 61 10.95 -2.98 3.52
N ALA A 62 10.52 -3.37 4.73
CA ALA A 62 10.74 -4.70 5.28
C ALA A 62 10.05 -5.81 4.46
N LEU A 63 8.89 -5.52 3.87
CA LEU A 63 8.17 -6.43 2.98
C LEU A 63 8.89 -6.66 1.64
N ASN A 64 9.56 -5.64 1.12
CA ASN A 64 10.30 -5.70 -0.14
C ASN A 64 11.75 -6.17 0.02
N ALA A 65 12.34 -5.99 1.20
CA ALA A 65 13.70 -6.42 1.49
C ALA A 65 13.80 -7.96 1.55
N THR A 66 14.98 -8.50 1.21
CA THR A 66 15.27 -9.94 1.26
C THR A 66 15.96 -10.38 2.55
N THR A 67 16.40 -9.42 3.37
CA THR A 67 17.10 -9.66 4.64
C THR A 67 16.87 -8.47 5.56
N GLU A 68 16.95 -8.67 6.87
CA GLU A 68 16.86 -7.59 7.86
C GLU A 68 17.91 -6.49 7.65
N LYS A 69 19.17 -6.85 7.36
CA LYS A 69 20.24 -5.88 7.09
C LYS A 69 19.89 -4.94 5.94
N LYS A 70 19.45 -5.49 4.80
CA LYS A 70 18.97 -4.69 3.66
C LYS A 70 17.76 -3.83 4.00
N ALA A 71 16.86 -4.30 4.87
CA ALA A 71 15.71 -3.49 5.30
C ALA A 71 16.17 -2.28 6.12
N ILE A 72 17.12 -2.47 7.06
CA ILE A 72 17.72 -1.40 7.86
C ILE A 72 18.42 -0.38 6.94
N GLU A 73 19.26 -0.85 6.02
CA GLU A 73 19.99 -0.01 5.08
C GLU A 73 19.04 0.80 4.18
N ALA A 74 18.03 0.14 3.57
CA ALA A 74 17.07 0.79 2.70
C ALA A 74 16.20 1.81 3.46
N PHE A 75 15.73 1.47 4.66
CA PHE A 75 14.95 2.38 5.49
C PHE A 75 15.77 3.61 5.89
N ARG A 76 17.03 3.42 6.30
CA ARG A 76 17.95 4.52 6.60
C ARG A 76 18.15 5.44 5.41
N SER A 77 18.44 4.89 4.23
CA SER A 77 18.63 5.68 3.01
C SER A 77 17.38 6.49 2.68
N GLU A 78 16.19 5.90 2.78
CA GLU A 78 14.93 6.60 2.51
C GLU A 78 14.68 7.75 3.50
N CYS A 79 15.00 7.57 4.79
CA CYS A 79 14.91 8.65 5.79
C CYS A 79 15.85 9.82 5.43
N ILE A 80 17.06 9.53 4.97
CA ILE A 80 18.06 10.54 4.59
C ILE A 80 17.61 11.29 3.32
N GLU A 81 17.21 10.56 2.28
CA GLU A 81 16.79 11.13 0.99
C GLU A 81 15.54 12.02 1.12
N THR A 82 14.61 11.62 1.99
CA THR A 82 13.40 12.42 2.23
C THR A 82 13.61 13.58 3.21
N ALA A 83 14.86 13.81 3.65
CA ALA A 83 15.23 14.78 4.68
C ALA A 83 14.31 14.71 5.89
N TRP A 84 13.95 13.48 6.29
CA TRP A 84 12.92 13.26 7.29
C TRP A 84 13.43 13.75 8.64
N LYS A 85 12.82 14.83 9.14
CA LYS A 85 13.15 15.41 10.45
C LYS A 85 12.44 14.60 11.53
N THR A 86 13.03 13.48 11.95
CA THR A 86 12.61 12.74 13.16
C THR A 86 13.61 12.97 14.30
N GLU A 87 13.15 12.79 15.54
CA GLU A 87 14.04 12.48 16.68
C GLU A 87 14.53 11.01 16.68
N LEU A 88 14.10 10.20 15.71
CA LEU A 88 14.51 8.80 15.56
C LEU A 88 16.02 8.72 15.31
N SER A 89 16.70 7.99 16.18
CA SER A 89 18.07 7.55 15.95
C SER A 89 18.12 6.60 14.75
N LEU A 90 18.92 6.94 13.75
CA LEU A 90 19.15 6.09 12.56
C LEU A 90 20.21 5.00 12.80
N ALA A 91 20.62 4.77 14.06
CA ALA A 91 21.50 3.66 14.42
C ALA A 91 20.85 2.30 14.13
N ASP A 92 21.68 1.28 13.87
CA ASP A 92 21.22 -0.08 13.56
C ASP A 92 20.32 -0.64 14.68
N GLU A 93 20.68 -0.42 15.95
CA GLU A 93 19.94 -0.91 17.11
C GLU A 93 18.52 -0.31 17.19
N SER A 94 18.40 0.99 16.94
CA SER A 94 17.11 1.70 16.97
C SER A 94 16.16 1.19 15.88
N ILE A 95 16.66 1.06 14.65
CA ILE A 95 15.85 0.57 13.52
C ILE A 95 15.48 -0.90 13.73
N ARG A 96 16.40 -1.71 14.26
CA ARG A 96 16.13 -3.11 14.62
C ARG A 96 15.04 -3.21 15.69
N GLY A 97 15.03 -2.33 16.70
CA GLY A 97 13.97 -2.25 17.69
C GLY A 97 12.59 -1.96 17.08
N LEU A 98 12.52 -1.03 16.12
CA LEU A 98 11.27 -0.77 15.38
C LEU A 98 10.84 -1.98 14.53
N LEU A 99 11.78 -2.65 13.86
CA LEU A 99 11.48 -3.85 13.07
C LEU A 99 10.97 -4.99 13.96
N ALA A 100 11.52 -5.13 15.17
CA ALA A 100 11.07 -6.12 16.13
C ALA A 100 9.62 -5.86 16.58
N ARG A 101 9.28 -4.61 16.93
CA ARG A 101 7.90 -4.18 17.25
C ARG A 101 6.95 -4.47 16.08
N ALA A 102 7.34 -4.08 14.87
CA ALA A 102 6.56 -4.31 13.66
C ALA A 102 6.33 -5.81 13.40
N ARG A 103 7.36 -6.66 13.57
CA ARG A 103 7.25 -8.11 13.42
C ARG A 103 6.37 -8.76 14.47
N ASP A 104 6.45 -8.32 15.72
CA ASP A 104 5.63 -8.87 16.80
C ASP A 104 4.15 -8.57 16.59
N GLN A 105 3.83 -7.31 16.27
CA GLN A 105 2.47 -6.88 15.94
C GLN A 105 1.92 -7.64 14.72
N HIS A 106 2.74 -7.79 13.67
CA HIS A 106 2.36 -8.43 12.42
C HIS A 106 2.85 -9.88 12.30
N LYS A 107 2.95 -10.60 13.43
CA LYS A 107 3.47 -11.97 13.46
C LYS A 107 2.76 -12.95 12.52
N ARG A 108 1.49 -12.70 12.24
CA ARG A 108 0.68 -13.49 11.30
C ARG A 108 1.20 -13.43 9.86
N ILE A 109 1.83 -12.32 9.47
CA ILE A 109 2.39 -12.13 8.13
C ILE A 109 3.93 -12.08 8.15
N ALA A 110 4.56 -12.48 9.27
CA ALA A 110 6.02 -12.47 9.40
C ALA A 110 6.73 -13.32 8.33
N GLY A 111 6.05 -14.36 7.82
CA GLY A 111 6.51 -15.18 6.68
C GLY A 111 6.58 -14.47 5.33
N PHE A 112 6.08 -13.22 5.24
CA PHE A 112 6.24 -12.34 4.08
C PHE A 112 7.38 -11.33 4.29
N ILE A 113 7.66 -10.95 5.54
CA ILE A 113 8.71 -9.99 5.89
C ILE A 113 10.10 -10.64 5.70
N HIS A 114 10.97 -9.99 4.91
CA HIS A 114 12.30 -10.51 4.56
C HIS A 114 12.30 -11.85 3.81
N SER A 115 11.17 -12.26 3.23
CA SER A 115 11.02 -13.58 2.60
C SER A 115 11.39 -13.61 1.11
N GLY A 116 11.62 -12.44 0.50
CA GLY A 116 11.74 -12.31 -0.96
C GLY A 116 10.42 -12.45 -1.72
N LYS A 117 9.29 -12.65 -1.02
CA LYS A 117 7.94 -12.70 -1.62
C LYS A 117 7.42 -11.33 -2.09
N GLY A 118 8.13 -10.23 -1.84
CA GLY A 118 7.74 -8.90 -2.31
C GLY A 118 7.43 -8.84 -3.80
N ARG A 119 8.21 -9.54 -4.63
CA ARG A 119 7.95 -9.65 -6.09
C ARG A 119 6.64 -10.38 -6.42
N MET A 120 6.28 -11.40 -5.64
CA MET A 120 5.00 -12.10 -5.80
C MET A 120 3.84 -11.17 -5.45
N LEU A 121 3.96 -10.40 -4.37
CA LEU A 121 2.95 -9.42 -3.97
C LEU A 121 2.77 -8.33 -5.03
N GLN A 122 3.87 -7.81 -5.59
CA GLN A 122 3.85 -6.84 -6.69
C GLN A 122 3.21 -7.42 -7.96
N ASN A 123 3.45 -8.71 -8.26
CA ASN A 123 2.79 -9.37 -9.39
C ASN A 123 1.28 -9.49 -9.16
N LEU A 124 0.85 -9.79 -7.93
CA LEU A 124 -0.57 -9.86 -7.59
C LEU A 124 -1.26 -8.51 -7.75
N ASP A 125 -0.64 -7.45 -7.22
CA ASP A 125 -1.09 -6.07 -7.37
C ASP A 125 -1.20 -5.65 -8.85
N SER A 126 -0.19 -6.01 -9.66
CA SER A 126 -0.21 -5.75 -11.11
C SER A 126 -1.37 -6.44 -11.82
N ARG A 127 -1.68 -7.69 -11.44
CA ARG A 127 -2.80 -8.45 -12.02
C ARG A 127 -4.16 -7.85 -11.66
N ILE A 128 -4.32 -7.40 -10.41
CA ILE A 128 -5.53 -6.71 -9.97
C ILE A 128 -5.68 -5.39 -10.74
N THR A 129 -4.59 -4.62 -10.85
CA THR A 129 -4.54 -3.37 -11.61
C THR A 129 -4.94 -3.57 -13.07
N GLU A 130 -4.34 -4.56 -13.75
CA GLU A 130 -4.65 -4.90 -15.13
C GLU A 130 -6.13 -5.23 -15.32
N ALA A 131 -6.69 -6.08 -14.44
CA ALA A 131 -8.09 -6.48 -14.53
C ALA A 131 -9.06 -5.29 -14.32
N ILE A 132 -8.74 -4.38 -13.38
CA ILE A 132 -9.51 -3.15 -13.18
C ILE A 132 -9.49 -2.30 -14.45
N LEU A 133 -8.30 -2.06 -15.02
CA LEU A 133 -8.16 -1.24 -16.23
C LEU A 133 -8.89 -1.84 -17.42
N MET A 134 -8.83 -3.16 -17.60
CA MET A 134 -9.58 -3.86 -18.65
C MET A 134 -11.08 -3.67 -18.48
N ARG A 135 -11.64 -3.90 -17.29
CA ARG A 135 -13.07 -3.70 -17.03
C ARG A 135 -13.52 -2.26 -17.26
N MET A 136 -12.74 -1.28 -16.82
CA MET A 136 -13.06 0.13 -17.03
C MET A 136 -13.03 0.48 -18.52
N THR A 137 -12.06 -0.06 -19.26
CA THR A 137 -11.95 0.09 -20.72
C THR A 137 -13.13 -0.53 -21.45
N ASP A 138 -13.57 -1.74 -21.07
CA ASP A 138 -14.74 -2.40 -21.66
C ASP A 138 -16.03 -1.59 -21.49
N MET A 139 -16.12 -0.81 -20.41
CA MET A 139 -17.23 0.12 -20.15
C MET A 139 -17.05 1.48 -20.82
N ALA A 140 -15.99 1.67 -21.61
CA ALA A 140 -15.58 2.95 -22.19
C ALA A 140 -15.39 4.07 -21.14
N ILE A 141 -15.00 3.70 -19.92
CA ILE A 141 -14.72 4.64 -18.84
C ILE A 141 -13.19 4.87 -18.76
N PRO A 142 -12.71 6.09 -18.99
CA PRO A 142 -11.29 6.40 -18.82
C PRO A 142 -10.87 6.23 -17.35
N CYS A 143 -9.84 5.44 -17.13
CA CYS A 143 -9.28 5.13 -15.81
C CYS A 143 -7.76 5.27 -15.85
N LEU A 144 -7.21 6.17 -15.02
CA LEU A 144 -5.77 6.40 -14.93
C LEU A 144 -5.21 5.71 -13.68
N PRO A 145 -4.32 4.70 -13.83
CA PRO A 145 -3.69 4.04 -12.69
C PRO A 145 -2.54 4.89 -12.12
N VAL A 146 -2.43 4.95 -10.80
CA VAL A 146 -1.34 5.61 -10.08
C VAL A 146 -0.92 4.78 -8.85
N HIS A 147 0.02 3.86 -9.03
CA HIS A 147 0.33 2.83 -8.02
C HIS A 147 -0.93 2.02 -7.67
N ASP A 148 -1.31 1.97 -6.40
CA ASP A 148 -2.50 1.28 -5.86
C ASP A 148 -3.77 2.14 -5.89
N SER A 149 -3.74 3.32 -6.53
CA SER A 149 -4.89 4.21 -6.72
C SER A 149 -5.29 4.39 -8.19
N TYR A 150 -6.55 4.79 -8.39
CA TYR A 150 -7.18 4.89 -9.71
C TYR A 150 -7.97 6.18 -9.81
N ILE A 151 -7.80 6.90 -10.93
CA ILE A 151 -8.44 8.19 -11.18
C ILE A 151 -9.44 8.06 -12.32
N VAL A 152 -10.69 8.44 -12.07
CA VAL A 152 -11.82 8.35 -13.03
C VAL A 152 -12.66 9.63 -12.99
N PRO A 153 -13.49 9.92 -14.01
CA PRO A 153 -14.49 10.98 -13.90
C PRO A 153 -15.39 10.73 -12.69
N ARG A 154 -15.70 11.80 -11.93
CA ARG A 154 -16.40 11.70 -10.64
C ARG A 154 -17.71 10.93 -10.69
N GLN A 155 -18.46 11.04 -11.79
CA GLN A 155 -19.71 10.30 -12.00
C GLN A 155 -19.55 8.76 -12.00
N HIS A 156 -18.33 8.25 -12.15
CA HIS A 156 -18.02 6.83 -12.18
C HIS A 156 -17.37 6.33 -10.88
N GLU A 157 -17.40 7.11 -9.81
CA GLU A 157 -16.84 6.73 -8.50
C GLU A 157 -17.37 5.38 -8.02
N ASP A 158 -18.69 5.21 -7.95
CA ASP A 158 -19.32 3.96 -7.50
C ASP A 158 -18.94 2.79 -8.41
N ARG A 159 -18.89 3.03 -9.72
CA ARG A 159 -18.51 2.00 -10.69
C ARG A 159 -17.06 1.54 -10.49
N LEU A 160 -16.14 2.48 -10.29
CA LEU A 160 -14.75 2.16 -10.00
C LEU A 160 -14.64 1.39 -8.69
N ARG A 161 -15.35 1.81 -7.64
CA ARG A 161 -15.37 1.12 -6.35
C ARG A 161 -15.85 -0.33 -6.49
N ASP A 162 -16.94 -0.57 -7.21
CA ASP A 162 -17.46 -1.92 -7.48
C ASP A 162 -16.43 -2.80 -8.20
N VAL A 163 -15.77 -2.25 -9.23
CA VAL A 163 -14.73 -2.98 -9.98
C VAL A 163 -13.52 -3.27 -9.09
N MET A 164 -13.04 -2.29 -8.32
CA MET A 164 -11.92 -2.47 -7.39
C MET A 164 -12.21 -3.53 -6.32
N VAL A 165 -13.45 -3.58 -5.79
CA VAL A 165 -13.88 -4.63 -4.85
C VAL A 165 -13.95 -5.98 -5.56
N GLY A 166 -14.58 -6.04 -6.73
CA GLY A 166 -14.80 -7.26 -7.50
C GLY A 166 -13.49 -7.95 -7.89
N GLU A 167 -12.56 -7.20 -8.47
CA GLU A 167 -11.27 -7.76 -8.93
C GLU A 167 -10.38 -8.17 -7.76
N TYR A 168 -10.34 -7.37 -6.70
CA TYR A 168 -9.60 -7.72 -5.49
C TYR A 168 -10.15 -9.01 -4.88
N LYS A 169 -11.48 -9.13 -4.75
CA LYS A 169 -12.15 -10.32 -4.21
C LYS A 169 -11.98 -11.55 -5.10
N ALA A 170 -11.96 -11.39 -6.42
CA ALA A 170 -11.71 -12.49 -7.35
C ALA A 170 -10.30 -13.08 -7.18
N VAL A 171 -9.31 -12.23 -6.87
CA VAL A 171 -7.92 -12.65 -6.72
C VAL A 171 -7.60 -13.16 -5.30
N LEU A 172 -8.18 -12.53 -4.27
CA LEU A 172 -7.80 -12.76 -2.87
C LEU A 172 -8.88 -13.42 -2.01
N GLY A 173 -10.14 -13.45 -2.46
CA GLY A 173 -11.27 -14.02 -1.70
C GLY A 173 -11.81 -13.11 -0.58
N PHE A 174 -11.19 -11.95 -0.35
CA PHE A 174 -11.58 -10.97 0.67
C PHE A 174 -11.95 -9.63 0.05
N GLU A 175 -12.59 -8.75 0.81
CA GLU A 175 -12.90 -7.41 0.36
C GLU A 175 -11.81 -6.41 0.78
N PRO A 176 -11.42 -5.48 -0.11
CA PRO A 176 -10.47 -4.44 0.22
C PRO A 176 -11.13 -3.36 1.10
N VAL A 177 -10.30 -2.49 1.69
CA VAL A 177 -10.75 -1.19 2.22
C VAL A 177 -10.28 -0.14 1.23
N ILE A 178 -11.22 0.68 0.74
CA ILE A 178 -11.00 1.70 -0.29
C ILE A 178 -11.36 3.07 0.30
N LYS A 179 -10.51 4.06 0.08
CA LYS A 179 -10.66 5.44 0.56
C LYS A 179 -10.63 6.43 -0.61
#